data_AF-A0A3A6DDW1-F1
#
_entry.id   AF-A0A3A6DDW1-F1
#
_cell.length_a   1.000
_cell.length_b   1.000
_cell.length_c   1.000
_cell.angle_alpha   90.00
_cell.angle_beta   90.00
_cell.angle_gamma   90.00
#
_symmetry.space_group_name_H-M   'P 1'
#
loop_
_entity.id
_entity.type
_entity.pdbx_description
1 polymer ?
#
loop_
_entity_poly.entity_id
_entity_poly.type
_entity_poly.pdbx_seq_one_letter_code
_entity_poly.pdbx_strand_id
1 'polypeptide(L)'
;MDFIICDRIHKECSLLETYIRIYYGNRDVQIRCCKDWQELSKQIRERNADAVIIAQNGTEGLDIITGLKLTSGKIIWFSDLDFAVQAYRLCIPHFSMKPITLEKMKFVLDHL
;
A
#
# COMPACT_ATOMS: atom_id res chain seq x y z
N MET A 1 9.14 12.03 -0.78
CA MET A 1 7.95 11.21 -1.14
C MET A 1 7.49 10.49 0.10
N ASP A 2 6.18 10.39 0.30
CA ASP A 2 5.58 9.92 1.53
C ASP A 2 4.66 8.72 1.31
N PHE A 3 4.98 7.60 1.94
CA PHE A 3 4.27 6.34 1.81
C PHE A 3 3.65 5.92 3.14
N ILE A 4 2.45 5.37 3.07
CA ILE A 4 1.87 4.60 4.18
C ILE A 4 1.72 3.15 3.74
N ILE A 5 2.23 2.21 4.52
CA ILE A 5 2.13 0.77 4.27
C ILE A 5 1.24 0.16 5.34
N CYS A 6 0.17 -0.50 4.93
CA CYS A 6 -0.76 -1.18 5.82
C CYS A 6 -0.60 -2.70 5.71
N ASP A 7 0.02 -3.28 6.74
CA ASP A 7 0.28 -4.71 6.91
C ASP A 7 0.13 -5.07 8.40
N ARG A 8 -0.83 -5.93 8.71
CA ARG A 8 -1.15 -6.35 10.09
C ARG A 8 -0.01 -7.13 10.75
N ILE A 9 0.79 -7.87 9.99
CA ILE A 9 1.80 -8.78 10.53
C ILE A 9 3.17 -8.07 10.66
N HIS A 10 3.29 -6.84 10.15
CA HIS A 10 4.51 -6.01 10.05
C HIS A 10 5.70 -6.65 9.32
N LYS A 11 5.64 -7.93 8.97
CA LYS A 11 6.69 -8.64 8.22
C LYS A 11 6.85 -8.07 6.82
N GLU A 12 5.75 -7.77 6.15
CA GLU A 12 5.78 -7.19 4.81
C GLU A 12 6.09 -5.70 4.87
N CYS A 13 5.75 -5.00 5.97
CA CYS A 13 6.13 -3.59 6.09
C CYS A 13 7.64 -3.38 5.98
N SER A 14 8.47 -4.12 6.72
CA SER A 14 9.94 -3.99 6.63
C SER A 14 10.50 -4.40 5.27
N LEU A 15 9.89 -5.39 4.62
CA LEU A 15 10.28 -5.83 3.28
C LEU A 15 9.98 -4.75 2.23
N LEU A 16 8.77 -4.22 2.26
CA LEU A 16 8.32 -3.14 1.38
C LEU A 16 9.12 -1.86 1.60
N GLU A 17 9.42 -1.53 2.86
CA GLU A 17 10.30 -0.41 3.20
C GLU A 17 11.67 -0.58 2.54
N THR A 18 12.26 -1.78 2.63
CA THR A 18 13.53 -2.11 1.98
C THR A 18 13.43 -1.94 0.46
N TYR A 19 12.35 -2.42 -0.17
CA TYR A 19 12.16 -2.29 -1.62
C TYR A 19 12.03 -0.83 -2.08
N ILE A 20 11.26 -0.02 -1.35
CA ILE A 20 11.10 1.41 -1.63
C ILE A 20 12.45 2.12 -1.47
N ARG A 21 13.20 1.85 -0.39
CA ARG A 21 14.53 2.43 -0.17
C ARG A 21 15.53 2.03 -1.26
N ILE A 22 15.53 0.77 -1.71
CA ILE A 22 16.38 0.31 -2.82
C ILE A 22 16.05 1.07 -4.11
N TYR A 23 14.76 1.29 -4.40
CA TYR A 23 14.34 1.99 -5.62
C TYR A 23 14.70 3.48 -5.61
N TYR A 24 14.42 4.19 -4.51
CA TYR A 24 14.67 5.63 -4.41
C TYR A 24 16.13 5.98 -4.05
N GLY A 25 16.92 5.01 -3.59
CA GLY A 25 18.32 5.20 -3.22
C GLY A 25 18.49 6.23 -2.10
N ASN A 26 19.26 7.29 -2.36
CA ASN A 26 19.56 8.35 -1.40
C ASN A 26 18.50 9.47 -1.34
N ARG A 27 17.37 9.35 -2.03
CA ARG A 27 16.30 10.36 -1.98
C ARG A 27 15.59 10.30 -0.62
N ASP A 28 15.12 11.45 -0.15
CA ASP A 28 14.35 11.53 1.09
C ASP A 28 12.95 10.93 0.88
N VAL A 29 12.75 9.75 1.46
CA VAL A 29 11.49 9.01 1.43
C VAL A 29 11.07 8.71 2.86
N GLN A 30 9.85 9.13 3.17
CA GLN A 30 9.21 8.90 4.46
C GLN A 30 8.25 7.73 4.31
N ILE A 31 8.34 6.77 5.24
CA ILE A 31 7.56 5.53 5.20
C ILE A 31 6.95 5.34 6.58
N ARG A 32 5.63 5.23 6.65
CA ARG A 32 4.90 4.90 7.88
C ARG A 32 4.22 3.55 7.73
N CYS A 33 4.28 2.72 8.77
CA CYS A 33 3.50 1.48 8.84
C CYS A 33 2.18 1.72 9.60
N CYS A 34 1.13 1.02 9.20
CA CYS A 34 -0.12 0.88 9.93
C CYS A 34 -0.54 -0.60 9.95
N LYS A 35 -1.25 -1.02 10.99
CA LYS A 35 -1.74 -2.40 11.09
C LYS A 35 -3.17 -2.58 10.60
N ASP A 36 -3.98 -1.53 10.69
CA ASP A 36 -5.42 -1.56 10.46
C ASP A 36 -5.95 -0.24 9.89
N TRP A 37 -7.23 -0.27 9.54
CA TRP A 37 -7.99 0.87 9.04
C TRP A 37 -7.96 2.07 10.01
N GLN A 38 -8.06 1.84 11.32
CA GLN A 38 -8.13 2.91 12.32
C GLN A 38 -6.82 3.69 12.38
N GLU A 39 -5.70 2.98 12.39
CA GLU A 39 -4.37 3.57 12.38
C GLU A 39 -4.08 4.29 11.07
N LEU A 40 -4.42 3.67 9.92
CA LEU A 40 -4.31 4.31 8.61
C LEU A 40 -5.09 5.63 8.56
N SER A 41 -6.34 5.60 9.00
CA SER A 41 -7.22 6.76 9.01
C SER A 41 -6.68 7.87 9.89
N LYS A 42 -6.06 7.53 11.03
CA LYS A 42 -5.40 8.50 11.90
C LYS A 42 -4.22 9.14 11.19
N GLN A 43 -3.32 8.34 10.61
CA GLN A 43 -2.13 8.84 9.93
C GLN A 43 -2.46 9.71 8.72
N ILE A 44 -3.46 9.35 7.91
CA ILE A 44 -3.89 10.16 6.76
C ILE A 44 -4.47 11.51 7.19
N ARG A 45 -5.23 11.55 8.29
CA ARG A 45 -5.76 12.81 8.85
C ARG A 45 -4.65 13.72 9.39
N GLU A 46 -3.58 13.14 9.92
CA GLU A 46 -2.43 13.89 10.44
C GLU A 46 -1.54 14.42 9.30
N ARG A 47 -1.26 13.58 8.30
CA ARG A 47 -0.43 13.93 7.14
C ARG A 47 -0.83 13.11 5.92
N ASN A 48 -1.18 13.81 4.83
CA ASN A 48 -1.41 13.18 3.52
C ASN A 48 -0.17 12.37 3.08
N ALA A 49 -0.42 11.29 2.35
CA ALA A 49 0.61 10.46 1.73
C ALA A 49 0.49 10.53 0.20
N ASP A 50 1.62 10.43 -0.49
CA ASP A 50 1.67 10.38 -1.95
C ASP A 50 1.09 9.05 -2.45
N ALA A 51 1.37 7.96 -1.73
CA ALA A 51 0.82 6.64 -2.01
C ALA A 51 0.53 5.84 -0.73
N VAL A 52 -0.51 5.00 -0.81
CA VAL A 52 -0.90 4.07 0.26
C VAL A 52 -0.79 2.65 -0.27
N ILE A 53 0.07 1.84 0.34
CA ILE A 53 0.27 0.43 0.01
C ILE A 53 -0.52 -0.40 1.01
N ILE A 54 -1.47 -1.20 0.54
CA ILE A 54 -2.27 -2.10 1.35
C ILE A 54 -1.80 -3.52 1.04
N ALA A 55 -1.26 -4.20 2.04
CA ALA A 55 -0.66 -5.53 1.91
C ALA A 55 -1.24 -6.48 2.95
N GLN A 56 -2.56 -6.46 3.13
CA GLN A 56 -3.25 -7.36 4.04
C GLN A 56 -3.53 -8.72 3.41
N ASN A 57 -3.55 -9.76 4.24
CA ASN A 57 -4.10 -11.06 3.84
C ASN A 57 -5.62 -11.08 4.05
N GLY A 58 -6.29 -12.04 3.43
CA GLY A 58 -7.73 -12.24 3.59
C GLY A 58 -8.54 -11.08 2.99
N THR A 59 -9.67 -10.78 3.63
CA THR A 59 -10.59 -9.72 3.17
C THR A 59 -10.28 -8.36 3.80
N GLU A 60 -9.39 -8.30 4.78
CA GLU A 60 -9.08 -7.08 5.53
C GLU A 60 -8.60 -5.94 4.63
N GLY A 61 -7.88 -6.25 3.55
CA GLY A 61 -7.47 -5.26 2.55
C GLY A 61 -8.66 -4.63 1.82
N LEU A 62 -9.67 -5.44 1.49
CA LEU A 62 -10.91 -4.98 0.86
C LEU A 62 -11.73 -4.12 1.84
N ASP A 63 -11.81 -4.52 3.11
CA ASP A 63 -12.51 -3.74 4.15
C ASP A 63 -11.86 -2.37 4.33
N ILE A 64 -10.53 -2.32 4.34
CA ILE A 64 -9.75 -1.08 4.37
C ILE A 64 -10.10 -0.23 3.14
N ILE A 65 -10.01 -0.76 1.92
CA ILE A 65 -10.24 -0.01 0.69
C ILE A 65 -11.67 0.51 0.58
N THR A 66 -12.67 -0.27 0.99
CA THR A 66 -14.08 0.13 0.91
C THR A 66 -14.49 1.10 2.02
N GLY A 67 -13.86 1.01 3.20
CA GLY A 67 -13.99 1.99 4.27
C GLY A 67 -13.28 3.32 3.95
N LEU A 68 -12.14 3.22 3.25
CA LEU A 68 -11.40 4.32 2.63
C LEU A 68 -12.24 4.85 1.46
N LYS A 69 -13.19 5.77 1.70
CA LYS A 69 -13.57 6.77 0.68
C LYS A 69 -12.37 7.71 0.43
N LEU A 70 -11.23 7.15 0.02
CA LEU A 70 -9.95 7.85 0.11
C LEU A 70 -9.84 8.92 -0.96
N THR A 71 -9.72 10.14 -0.47
CA THR A 71 -9.42 11.34 -1.25
C THR A 71 -7.93 11.69 -1.23
N SER A 72 -7.05 10.77 -0.81
CA SER A 72 -5.62 11.08 -0.61
C SER A 72 -4.71 9.93 -1.06
N GLY A 73 -3.85 10.23 -2.04
CA GLY A 73 -2.79 9.35 -2.56
C GLY A 73 -3.23 8.27 -3.55
N LYS A 74 -2.27 7.73 -4.31
CA LYS A 74 -2.49 6.55 -5.17
C LYS A 74 -2.53 5.28 -4.31
N ILE A 75 -3.58 4.47 -4.45
CA ILE A 75 -3.68 3.17 -3.77
C ILE A 75 -2.95 2.09 -4.57
N ILE A 76 -2.10 1.34 -3.87
CA ILE A 76 -1.44 0.14 -4.36
C ILE A 76 -1.91 -1.01 -3.49
N TRP A 77 -2.51 -2.04 -4.08
CA TRP A 77 -3.07 -3.15 -3.33
C TRP A 77 -2.38 -4.49 -3.66
N PHE A 78 -1.85 -5.13 -2.63
CA PHE A 78 -1.38 -6.50 -2.65
C PHE A 78 -2.24 -7.40 -1.76
N SER A 79 -2.65 -8.57 -2.26
CA SER A 79 -3.43 -9.54 -1.49
C SER A 79 -3.02 -10.98 -1.83
N ASP A 80 -3.22 -11.89 -0.87
CA ASP A 80 -3.10 -13.33 -1.06
C ASP A 80 -4.30 -13.94 -1.80
N LEU A 81 -5.44 -13.24 -1.82
CA LEU A 81 -6.64 -13.60 -2.60
C LEU A 81 -6.72 -12.81 -3.90
N ASP A 82 -7.41 -13.39 -4.90
CA ASP A 82 -7.64 -12.70 -6.17
C ASP A 82 -8.84 -11.74 -6.07
N PHE A 83 -8.51 -10.45 -6.04
CA PHE A 83 -9.46 -9.34 -6.06
C PHE A 83 -9.37 -8.50 -7.34
N ALA A 84 -8.80 -9.02 -8.43
CA ALA A 84 -8.56 -8.21 -9.64
C ALA A 84 -9.84 -7.54 -10.18
N VAL A 85 -10.97 -8.26 -10.17
CA VAL A 85 -12.27 -7.72 -10.60
C VAL A 85 -12.77 -6.63 -9.64
N GLN A 86 -12.60 -6.81 -8.34
CA GLN A 86 -12.98 -5.84 -7.31
C GLN A 86 -12.11 -4.60 -7.40
N ALA A 87 -10.80 -4.76 -7.55
CA ALA A 87 -9.84 -3.68 -7.73
C ALA A 87 -10.19 -2.84 -8.97
N TYR A 88 -10.53 -3.48 -10.09
CA TYR A 88 -11.01 -2.78 -11.29
C TYR A 88 -12.29 -1.97 -11.01
N ARG A 89 -13.30 -2.58 -10.37
CA ARG A 89 -14.57 -1.91 -10.02
C ARG A 89 -14.40 -0.74 -9.06
N LEU A 90 -13.41 -0.83 -8.16
CA LEU A 90 -13.06 0.21 -7.19
C LEU A 90 -12.07 1.23 -7.76
N CYS A 91 -11.72 1.14 -9.05
CA CYS A 91 -10.76 2.00 -9.73
C CYS A 91 -9.40 2.09 -9.02
N ILE A 92 -8.94 0.97 -8.46
CA ILE A 92 -7.64 0.90 -7.79
C ILE A 92 -6.53 0.99 -8.85
N PRO A 93 -5.61 1.97 -8.75
CA PRO A 93 -4.56 2.17 -9.75
C PRO A 93 -3.67 0.96 -9.98
N HIS A 94 -3.39 0.19 -8.92
CA HIS A 94 -2.60 -1.03 -9.04
C HIS A 94 -3.08 -2.12 -8.08
N PHE A 95 -3.28 -3.33 -8.62
CA PHE A 95 -3.50 -4.54 -7.86
C PHE A 95 -2.55 -5.64 -8.33
N SER A 96 -1.97 -6.39 -7.38
CA SER A 96 -1.21 -7.60 -7.69
C SER A 96 -1.31 -8.62 -6.56
N MET A 97 -1.26 -9.90 -6.91
CA MET A 97 -1.24 -10.95 -5.90
C MET A 97 0.11 -11.06 -5.19
N LYS A 98 0.11 -11.51 -3.95
CA LYS A 98 1.29 -11.92 -3.20
C LYS A 98 1.88 -13.22 -3.80
N PRO A 99 3.19 -13.51 -3.60
CA PRO A 99 4.17 -12.71 -2.85
C PRO A 99 4.53 -11.41 -3.56
N ILE A 100 4.87 -10.41 -2.75
CA ILE A 100 5.37 -9.12 -3.23
C ILE A 100 6.86 -9.27 -3.53
N THR A 101 7.25 -9.01 -4.77
CA THR A 101 8.65 -9.07 -5.21
C THR A 101 9.20 -7.67 -5.44
N LEU A 102 10.53 -7.53 -5.42
CA LEU A 102 11.18 -6.26 -5.76
C LEU A 102 10.78 -5.77 -7.16
N GLU A 103 10.65 -6.67 -8.14
CA GLU A 103 10.25 -6.33 -9.51
C GLU A 103 8.83 -5.76 -9.58
N LYS A 104 7.87 -6.39 -8.89
CA LYS A 104 6.50 -5.85 -8.76
C LYS A 104 6.52 -4.46 -8.16
N MET A 105 7.31 -4.26 -7.09
CA MET A 105 7.44 -2.94 -6.47
C MET A 105 8.06 -1.91 -7.42
N LYS A 106 9.15 -2.24 -8.12
CA LYS A 106 9.76 -1.31 -9.09
C LYS A 106 8.76 -0.89 -10.16
N PHE A 107 8.05 -1.86 -10.75
CA PHE A 107 7.01 -1.59 -11.73
C PHE A 107 5.95 -0.62 -11.19
N VAL A 108 5.47 -0.83 -9.96
CA VAL A 108 4.50 0.07 -9.34
C VAL A 108 5.07 1.47 -9.15
N LEU A 109 6.28 1.58 -8.59
CA LEU A 109 6.91 2.86 -8.28
C LEU A 109 7.24 3.67 -9.55
N ASP A 110 7.52 3.01 -10.68
CA ASP A 110 7.70 3.65 -11.99
C ASP A 110 6.41 4.32 -12.52
N HIS A 111 5.23 3.92 -12.03
CA HIS A 111 3.91 4.41 -12.47
C HIS A 111 3.17 5.24 -11.40
N LEU A 112 3.87 5.60 -10.31
CA LEU A 112 3.37 6.46 -9.25
C LEU A 112 3.36 7.95 -9.61
#